data_AF-A0A2E4X7L9-F1
#
_entry.id   AF-A0A2E4X7L9-F1
#
_cell.length_a   1.000
_cell.length_b   1.000
_cell.length_c   1.000
_cell.angle_alpha   90.00
_cell.angle_beta   90.00
_cell.angle_gamma   90.00
#
_symmetry.space_group_name_H-M   'P 1'
#
loop_
_entity.id
_entity.type
_entity.pdbx_description
1 polymer ?
#
loop_
_entity_poly.entity_id
_entity_poly.type
_entity_poly.pdbx_seq_one_letter_code
_entity_poly.pdbx_strand_id
1 'polypeptide(L)'
;MGVLHHLQEPVRGWKELPSVLESKGLMRIGLYSEIGRETLINQRSLILKDGIKNETEEMLKFRQKVVQDSNEKTRGVARYQDFYSTSMIRDLIFHTQEVNFDLLEISEILETLGLRFLGFE
;
A
#
# COMPACT_ATOMS: atom_id res chain seq x y z
N MET A 1 -10.89 4.48 3.50
CA MET A 1 -10.14 5.74 3.67
C MET A 1 -8.76 5.52 3.08
N GLY A 2 -8.32 6.34 2.12
CA GLY A 2 -7.01 6.20 1.48
C GLY A 2 -7.10 5.80 0.00
N VAL A 3 -7.40 6.76 -0.87
CA VAL A 3 -7.26 6.60 -2.33
C VAL A 3 -6.03 7.36 -2.84
N LEU A 4 -5.50 8.27 -2.02
CA LEU A 4 -4.38 9.14 -2.36
C LEU A 4 -3.10 8.35 -2.70
N HIS A 5 -2.82 7.30 -1.94
CA HIS A 5 -1.65 6.43 -2.17
C HIS A 5 -1.78 5.54 -3.42
N HIS A 6 -2.95 5.50 -4.06
CA HIS A 6 -3.17 4.82 -5.35
C HIS A 6 -2.98 5.74 -6.55
N LEU A 7 -2.80 7.05 -6.33
CA LEU A 7 -2.50 7.97 -7.42
C LEU A 7 -1.10 7.68 -7.98
N GLN A 8 -0.92 7.97 -9.27
CA GLN A 8 0.41 7.96 -9.88
C GLN A 8 1.35 8.99 -9.23
N GLU A 9 0.80 10.13 -8.82
CA GLU A 9 1.51 11.20 -8.12
C GLU A 9 0.73 11.59 -6.84
N PRO A 10 0.84 10.80 -5.74
CA PRO A 10 0.07 11.04 -4.52
C PRO A 10 0.29 12.42 -3.91
N VAL A 11 1.53 12.90 -3.86
CA VAL A 11 1.89 14.20 -3.29
C VAL A 11 1.28 15.34 -4.11
N ARG A 12 1.25 15.21 -5.44
CA ARG A 12 0.56 16.14 -6.32
C ARG A 12 -0.94 16.17 -6.04
N GLY A 13 -1.56 15.00 -5.88
CA GLY A 13 -2.96 14.91 -5.47
C GLY A 13 -3.22 15.54 -4.10
N TRP A 14 -2.32 15.34 -3.13
CA TRP A 14 -2.44 15.93 -1.80
C TRP A 14 -2.35 17.46 -1.86
N LYS A 15 -1.49 18.01 -2.71
CA LYS A 15 -1.33 19.46 -2.88
C LYS A 15 -2.62 20.20 -3.26
N GLU A 16 -3.55 19.53 -3.94
CA GLU A 16 -4.83 20.12 -4.33
C GLU A 16 -5.88 20.06 -3.21
N LEU A 17 -5.69 19.25 -2.18
CA LEU A 17 -6.68 19.09 -1.11
C LEU A 17 -6.82 20.30 -0.17
N PRO A 18 -5.75 21.03 0.20
CA PRO A 18 -5.87 22.22 1.03
C PRO A 18 -6.78 23.30 0.43
N SER A 19 -6.89 23.41 -0.91
CA SER A 19 -7.70 24.46 -1.54
C SER A 19 -9.21 24.26 -1.40
N VAL A 20 -9.65 23.04 -1.04
CA VAL A 20 -11.06 22.72 -0.80
C VAL A 20 -11.38 22.60 0.70
N LEU A 21 -10.42 22.91 1.57
CA LEU A 21 -10.59 22.87 3.01
C LEU A 21 -11.16 24.21 3.51
N GLU A 22 -12.24 24.13 4.28
CA GLU A 22 -12.80 25.31 4.96
C GLU A 22 -11.79 25.95 5.92
N SER A 23 -11.98 27.23 6.23
CA SER A 23 -11.16 27.92 7.23
C SER A 23 -11.21 27.18 8.57
N LYS A 24 -10.03 26.80 9.10
CA LYS A 24 -9.87 25.96 10.31
C LYS A 24 -10.44 24.54 10.17
N GLY A 25 -10.67 24.08 8.95
CA GLY A 25 -11.08 22.71 8.65
C GLY A 25 -10.00 21.69 9.01
N LEU A 26 -10.43 20.44 9.15
CA LEU A 26 -9.57 19.29 9.42
C LEU A 26 -9.67 18.31 8.25
N MET A 27 -8.55 17.67 7.93
CA MET A 27 -8.52 16.60 6.94
C MET A 27 -7.92 15.33 7.56
N ARG A 28 -8.47 14.18 7.19
CA ARG A 28 -7.95 12.88 7.59
C ARG A 28 -7.37 12.18 6.36
N ILE A 29 -6.08 11.89 6.41
CA ILE A 29 -5.32 11.31 5.30
C ILE A 29 -4.99 9.85 5.61
N GLY A 30 -5.34 8.95 4.70
CA GLY A 30 -5.04 7.52 4.82
C GLY A 30 -3.92 7.11 3.86
N LEU A 31 -2.76 6.75 4.41
CA LEU A 31 -1.57 6.31 3.68
C LEU A 31 -1.16 4.91 4.15
N TYR A 32 -0.41 4.19 3.31
CA TYR A 32 0.22 2.95 3.74
C TYR A 32 1.65 3.18 4.18
N SER A 33 1.97 2.69 5.38
CA SER A 33 3.33 2.73 5.93
C SER A 33 4.22 1.75 5.18
N GLU A 34 5.42 2.19 4.81
CA GLU A 34 6.44 1.32 4.21
C GLU A 34 6.76 0.11 5.10
N ILE A 35 7.05 0.34 6.39
CA ILE A 35 7.34 -0.72 7.36
C ILE A 35 6.14 -1.67 7.50
N GLY A 36 4.92 -1.13 7.58
CA GLY A 36 3.70 -1.93 7.65
C GLY A 36 3.42 -2.78 6.40
N ARG A 37 4.01 -2.40 5.25
CA ARG A 37 3.87 -3.06 3.96
C ARG A 37 5.07 -3.90 3.56
N GLU A 38 6.12 -3.99 4.38
CA GLU A 38 7.38 -4.69 4.06
C GLU A 38 7.14 -6.12 3.53
N THR A 39 6.24 -6.87 4.15
CA THR A 39 5.89 -8.24 3.71
C THR A 39 5.38 -8.26 2.28
N LEU A 40 4.54 -7.30 1.88
CA LEU A 40 3.99 -7.23 0.53
C LEU A 40 5.03 -6.71 -0.46
N ILE A 41 5.83 -5.70 -0.09
CA ILE A 41 6.91 -5.16 -0.92
C ILE A 41 7.90 -6.28 -1.30
N ASN A 42 8.30 -7.09 -0.32
CA ASN A 42 9.19 -8.23 -0.54
C ASN A 42 8.56 -9.28 -1.47
N GLN A 43 7.27 -9.57 -1.30
CA GLN A 43 6.59 -10.60 -2.09
C GLN A 43 6.30 -10.15 -3.52
N ARG A 44 5.96 -8.87 -3.72
CA ARG A 44 5.90 -8.24 -5.05
C ARG A 44 7.25 -8.35 -5.77
N SER A 45 8.35 -8.08 -5.06
CA SER A 45 9.70 -8.21 -5.61
C SER A 45 10.04 -9.65 -6.02
N LEU A 46 9.63 -10.64 -5.22
CA LEU A 46 9.81 -12.05 -5.55
C LEU A 46 8.94 -12.49 -6.74
N ILE A 47 7.67 -12.07 -6.80
CA ILE A 47 6.77 -12.33 -7.93
C ILE A 47 7.37 -11.82 -9.24
N LEU A 48 7.89 -10.58 -9.23
CA LEU A 48 8.56 -9.98 -10.38
C LEU A 48 9.83 -10.74 -10.77
N LYS A 49 10.66 -11.11 -9.79
CA LYS A 49 11.89 -11.87 -10.01
C LYS A 49 11.63 -13.27 -10.57
N ASP A 50 10.61 -13.95 -10.06
CA ASP A 50 10.22 -15.29 -10.47
C ASP A 50 9.37 -15.29 -11.77
N GLY A 51 9.00 -14.12 -12.28
CA GLY A 51 8.22 -13.97 -13.53
C GLY A 51 6.78 -14.48 -13.41
N ILE A 52 6.22 -14.52 -12.20
CA ILE A 52 4.86 -15.01 -11.96
C ILE A 52 3.88 -14.02 -12.56
N LYS A 53 3.04 -14.50 -13.48
CA LYS A 53 2.10 -13.64 -14.22
C LYS A 53 0.86 -13.33 -13.39
N ASN A 54 0.21 -12.21 -13.72
CA ASN A 54 -1.11 -11.85 -13.21
C ASN A 54 -2.22 -12.66 -13.90
N GLU A 55 -2.15 -13.98 -13.78
CA GLU A 55 -3.11 -14.95 -14.32
C GLU A 55 -3.68 -15.78 -13.16
N THR A 56 -4.95 -16.18 -13.25
CA THR A 56 -5.63 -16.88 -12.16
C THR A 56 -4.91 -18.16 -11.72
N GLU A 57 -4.40 -18.95 -12.68
CA GLU A 57 -3.69 -20.19 -12.38
C GLU A 57 -2.39 -19.94 -11.60
N GLU A 58 -1.62 -18.93 -12.01
CA GLU A 58 -0.38 -18.54 -11.36
C GLU A 58 -0.62 -17.99 -9.95
N MET A 59 -1.69 -17.20 -9.76
CA MET A 59 -2.10 -16.73 -8.43
C MET A 59 -2.50 -17.89 -7.50
N LEU A 60 -3.17 -18.91 -8.01
CA LEU A 60 -3.52 -20.10 -7.22
C LEU A 60 -2.27 -20.91 -6.82
N LYS A 61 -1.33 -21.12 -7.74
CA LYS A 61 -0.04 -21.77 -7.45
C LYS A 61 0.76 -20.97 -6.42
N PHE A 62 0.83 -19.65 -6.57
CA PHE A 62 1.47 -18.76 -5.61
C PHE A 62 0.85 -18.93 -4.22
N ARG A 63 -0.49 -18.89 -4.10
CA ARG A 63 -1.16 -19.07 -2.80
C ARG A 63 -0.87 -20.43 -2.17
N GLN A 64 -0.85 -21.50 -2.97
CA GLN A 64 -0.49 -22.84 -2.47
C GLN A 64 0.95 -22.86 -1.94
N LYS A 65 1.91 -22.27 -2.67
CA LYS A 65 3.30 -22.11 -2.23
C LYS A 65 3.39 -21.35 -0.92
N VAL A 66 2.69 -20.23 -0.78
CA VAL A 66 2.66 -19.43 0.45
C VAL A 66 2.14 -20.24 1.64
N VAL A 67 1.06 -21.00 1.48
CA VAL A 67 0.48 -21.81 2.57
C VAL A 67 1.39 -22.97 2.98
N GLN A 68 2.14 -23.54 2.03
CA GLN A 68 3.04 -24.67 2.27
C GLN A 68 4.46 -24.25 2.73
N ASP A 69 4.80 -22.96 2.63
CA ASP A 69 6.12 -22.46 3.00
C ASP A 69 6.31 -22.46 4.53
N SER A 70 7.47 -22.91 5.00
CA SER A 70 7.82 -22.86 6.43
C SER A 70 8.30 -21.47 6.85
N ASN A 71 8.78 -20.65 5.89
CA ASN A 71 9.29 -19.31 6.13
C ASN A 71 8.18 -18.32 6.49
N GLU A 72 8.26 -17.75 7.69
CA GLU A 72 7.29 -16.77 8.20
C GLU A 72 7.20 -15.51 7.32
N LYS A 73 8.30 -15.10 6.68
CA LYS A 73 8.30 -13.94 5.78
C LYS A 73 7.45 -14.18 4.52
N THR A 74 7.38 -15.42 4.06
CA THR A 74 6.48 -15.81 2.97
C THR A 74 5.05 -15.94 3.47
N ARG A 75 4.86 -16.65 4.59
CA ARG A 75 3.54 -16.86 5.19
C ARG A 75 2.86 -15.57 5.66
N GLY A 76 3.61 -14.50 5.91
CA GLY A 76 3.07 -13.20 6.34
C GLY A 76 1.98 -12.66 5.42
N VAL A 77 2.02 -12.95 4.11
CA VAL A 77 0.96 -12.53 3.16
C VAL A 77 -0.39 -13.18 3.47
N ALA A 78 -0.39 -14.40 4.01
CA ALA A 78 -1.63 -15.10 4.36
C ALA A 78 -2.36 -14.45 5.55
N ARG A 79 -1.76 -13.46 6.23
CA ARG A 79 -2.42 -12.70 7.29
C ARG A 79 -3.39 -11.65 6.76
N TYR A 80 -3.28 -11.26 5.49
CA TYR A 80 -4.19 -10.30 4.86
C TYR A 80 -5.47 -11.01 4.43
N GLN A 81 -6.63 -10.43 4.72
CA GLN A 81 -7.91 -11.00 4.29
C GLN A 81 -8.00 -11.10 2.76
N ASP A 82 -7.41 -10.14 2.05
CA ASP A 82 -7.33 -10.10 0.58
C ASP A 82 -6.66 -11.35 -0.01
N PHE A 83 -5.76 -12.01 0.73
CA PHE A 83 -5.08 -13.23 0.28
C PHE A 83 -6.07 -14.34 -0.10
N TYR A 84 -7.26 -14.37 0.53
CA TYR A 84 -8.18 -15.49 0.39
C TYR A 84 -9.12 -15.39 -0.81
N SER A 85 -9.19 -14.23 -1.47
CA SER A 85 -9.98 -13.99 -2.69
C SER A 85 -9.08 -13.77 -3.90
N THR A 86 -9.40 -14.40 -5.04
CA THR A 86 -8.63 -14.22 -6.29
C THR A 86 -8.63 -12.79 -6.79
N SER A 87 -9.75 -12.07 -6.68
CA SER A 87 -9.80 -10.66 -7.09
C SER A 87 -8.97 -9.78 -6.16
N MET A 88 -9.06 -10.01 -4.85
CA MET A 88 -8.41 -9.15 -3.86
C MET A 88 -6.90 -9.41 -3.78
N ILE A 89 -6.45 -10.66 -3.90
CA ILE A 89 -5.00 -10.95 -3.93
C ILE A 89 -4.35 -10.39 -5.19
N ARG A 90 -5.07 -10.36 -6.31
CA ARG A 90 -4.62 -9.71 -7.52
C ARG A 90 -4.34 -8.24 -7.25
N ASP A 91 -5.28 -7.54 -6.62
CA ASP A 91 -5.14 -6.11 -6.31
C ASP A 91 -4.07 -5.87 -5.23
N LEU A 92 -3.93 -6.79 -4.26
CA LEU A 92 -2.97 -6.69 -3.16
C LEU A 92 -1.51 -6.85 -3.61
N ILE A 93 -1.21 -7.79 -4.51
CA ILE A 93 0.19 -8.20 -4.79
C ILE A 93 0.55 -8.25 -6.28
N PHE A 94 -0.42 -8.36 -7.19
CA PHE A 94 -0.16 -8.53 -8.63
C PHE A 94 -0.51 -7.30 -9.48
N HIS A 95 -1.28 -6.35 -8.95
CA HIS A 95 -1.78 -5.20 -9.71
C HIS A 95 -1.78 -3.89 -8.91
N THR A 96 -0.79 -3.65 -8.06
CA THR A 96 -0.84 -2.45 -7.22
C THR A 96 -0.02 -1.29 -7.77
N GLN A 97 -0.71 -0.22 -8.16
CA GLN A 97 -0.16 1.13 -8.09
C GLN A 97 -0.37 1.62 -6.66
N GLU A 98 0.62 1.40 -5.81
CA GLU A 98 0.62 1.80 -4.39
C GLU A 98 1.95 2.45 -4.07
N VAL A 99 1.88 3.68 -3.56
CA VAL A 99 3.02 4.38 -2.98
C VAL A 99 2.92 4.25 -1.47
N ASN A 100 4.01 3.79 -0.86
CA ASN A 100 4.14 3.70 0.57
C ASN A 100 4.94 4.90 1.09
N PHE A 101 4.68 5.27 2.33
CA PHE A 101 5.27 6.45 2.96
C PHE A 101 5.96 6.08 4.26
N ASP A 102 7.02 6.81 4.58
CA ASP A 102 7.59 6.85 5.92
C ASP A 102 7.17 8.14 6.67
N LEU A 103 7.41 8.19 7.98
CA LEU A 103 6.98 9.31 8.81
C LEU A 103 7.78 10.60 8.57
N LEU A 104 9.04 10.50 8.15
CA LEU A 104 9.88 11.65 7.84
C LEU A 104 9.41 12.29 6.53
N GLU A 105 9.17 11.47 5.50
CA GLU A 105 8.59 11.90 4.23
C GLU A 105 7.24 12.60 4.44
N ILE A 106 6.36 12.02 5.26
CA ILE A 106 5.08 12.65 5.61
C ILE A 106 5.29 14.03 6.28
N SER A 107 6.27 14.15 7.18
CA SER A 107 6.61 15.42 7.83
C SER A 107 7.04 16.48 6.82
N GLU A 108 7.92 16.13 5.89
CA GLU A 108 8.41 17.03 4.83
C GLU A 108 7.29 17.47 3.88
N ILE A 109 6.39 16.54 3.51
CA ILE A 109 5.22 16.86 2.70
C ILE A 109 4.31 17.85 3.44
N LEU A 110 4.02 17.61 4.72
CA LEU A 110 3.16 18.50 5.52
C LEU A 110 3.75 19.91 5.62
N GLU A 111 5.05 20.03 5.85
CA GLU A 111 5.75 21.31 5.87
C GLU A 111 5.64 22.03 4.51
N THR A 112 5.91 21.31 3.42
CA THR A 112 5.82 21.83 2.04
C THR A 112 4.41 22.30 1.69
N LEU A 113 3.38 21.62 2.19
CA LEU A 113 1.98 21.95 1.96
C LEU A 113 1.43 23.01 2.92
N GLY A 114 2.22 23.48 3.90
CA GLY A 114 1.77 24.41 4.91
C GLY A 114 0.70 23.83 5.86
N LEU A 115 0.69 22.50 6.01
CA LEU A 115 -0.26 21.78 6.85
C LEU A 115 0.34 21.51 8.23
N ARG A 116 -0.50 21.62 9.27
CA ARG A 116 -0.12 21.28 10.64
C ARG A 116 -0.55 19.87 10.98
N PHE A 117 0.39 19.01 11.36
CA PHE A 117 0.09 17.69 11.93
C PHE A 117 -0.64 17.82 13.27
N LEU A 118 -1.70 17.03 13.47
CA LEU A 118 -2.50 17.05 14.71
C LEU A 118 -2.42 15.76 15.53
N GLY A 119 -2.11 14.62 14.92
CA GLY A 119 -2.06 13.33 15.60
C GLY A 119 -2.35 12.16 14.66
N PHE A 120 -2.17 10.94 15.19
CA PHE A 120 -2.57 9.69 14.55
C PHE A 120 -3.95 9.23 15.06
N GLU A 121 -4.64 8.42 14.27
CA GLU A 121 -5.89 7.72 14.59
C GLU A 121 -5.72 6.21 14.36
#